data_AF-A0AAV3GI30-F1
#
_entry.id   AF-A0AAV3GI30-F1
#
_cell.length_a   1.000
_cell.length_b   1.000
_cell.length_c   1.000
_cell.angle_alpha   90.00
_cell.angle_beta   90.00
_cell.angle_gamma   90.00
#
_symmetry.space_group_name_H-M   'P 1'
#
loop_
_entity.id
_entity.type
_entity.pdbx_description
1 polymer ?
#
loop_
_entity_poly.entity_id
_entity_poly.type
_entity_poly.pdbx_seq_one_letter_code
_entity_poly.pdbx_strand_id
1 'polypeptide(L)' 'GWGTDIQEEGEIVRNRVCVAEVWNELYNGDSKNIHPAKAAEIRQVLSHLYGWEKYKLSRGRLKFGPGYGLQTAFTRCE' A
#
# COMPACT_ATOMS: atom_id res chain seq x y z
N GLY A 1 -20.93 7.52 15.61
CA GLY A 1 -20.01 8.39 14.87
C GLY A 1 -18.88 7.55 14.36
N TRP A 2 -18.70 7.46 13.05
CA TRP A 2 -17.53 6.81 12.45
C TRP A 2 -16.44 7.88 12.36
N GLY A 3 -15.40 7.73 13.17
CA GLY A 3 -14.30 8.67 13.26
C GLY A 3 -13.59 8.80 11.93
N THR A 4 -13.71 9.97 11.31
CA THR A 4 -12.82 10.45 10.27
C THR A 4 -11.50 10.82 10.93
N ASP A 5 -10.63 9.84 11.12
CA ASP A 5 -9.20 10.09 11.34
C ASP A 5 -8.65 10.56 9.98
N ILE A 6 -8.88 11.84 9.68
CA ILE A 6 -8.16 12.53 8.60
C ILE A 6 -6.74 12.64 9.14
N GLN A 7 -5.91 11.65 8.81
CA GLN A 7 -4.49 11.66 9.14
C GLN A 7 -3.86 12.88 8.45
N GLU A 8 -3.30 13.76 9.27
CA GLU A 8 -2.63 15.00 8.86
C GLU A 8 -1.72 14.74 7.65
N GLU A 9 -1.95 15.50 6.57
CA GLU A 9 -1.11 15.49 5.39
C GLU A 9 0.30 15.99 5.77
N GLY A 10 1.29 15.10 5.93
CA GLY A 10 2.68 15.53 5.80
C GLY A 10 3.82 14.81 6.54
N GLU A 11 3.62 13.92 7.53
CA GLU A 11 4.78 13.45 8.34
C GLU A 11 4.88 11.94 8.62
N ILE A 12 4.11 11.08 7.96
CA ILE A 12 4.23 9.63 8.19
C ILE A 12 5.23 9.01 7.21
N VAL A 13 6.46 8.81 7.66
CA VAL A 13 7.45 7.99 6.94
C VAL A 13 6.96 6.54 6.89
N ARG A 14 6.46 6.13 5.73
CA ARG A 14 6.07 4.73 5.50
C ARG A 14 7.29 3.85 5.27
N ASN A 15 7.47 2.90 6.19
CA ASN A 15 8.44 1.80 6.07
C ASN A 15 7.87 0.58 5.32
N ARG A 16 6.55 0.53 5.17
CA ARG A 16 5.81 -0.51 4.43
C ARG A 16 4.63 0.11 3.70
N VAL A 17 4.32 -0.43 2.53
CA VAL A 17 3.20 0.03 1.70
C VAL A 17 2.59 -1.15 0.94
N CYS A 18 1.29 -1.10 0.67
CA CYS A 18 0.63 -2.01 -0.27
C CYS A 18 -0.03 -1.27 -1.44
N VAL A 19 -0.34 -2.03 -2.49
CA VAL A 19 -1.04 -1.53 -3.69
C VAL A 19 -2.37 -0.86 -3.33
N ALA A 20 -3.08 -1.38 -2.32
CA ALA A 20 -4.38 -0.86 -1.92
C ALA A 20 -4.28 0.50 -1.20
N GLU A 21 -3.25 0.71 -0.38
CA GLU A 21 -2.94 2.01 0.22
C GLU A 21 -2.58 3.02 -0.86
N VAL A 22 -1.68 2.65 -1.80
CA VAL A 22 -1.32 3.54 -2.91
C VAL A 22 -2.55 3.92 -3.74
N TRP A 23 -3.43 2.96 -4.03
CA TRP A 23 -4.63 3.24 -4.80
C TRP A 23 -5.64 4.13 -4.06
N ASN A 24 -5.92 3.85 -2.79
CA ASN A 24 -6.87 4.64 -2.02
C ASN A 24 -6.36 6.03 -1.66
N GLU A 25 -5.08 6.15 -1.29
CA GLU A 25 -4.53 7.38 -0.75
C GLU A 25 -3.93 8.28 -1.82
N LEU A 26 -3.27 7.72 -2.85
CA LEU A 26 -2.66 8.53 -3.91
C LEU A 26 -3.63 8.83 -5.06
N TYR A 27 -4.49 7.86 -5.40
CA TYR A 27 -5.42 7.99 -6.53
C TYR A 27 -6.87 8.26 -6.09
N ASN A 28 -7.12 8.41 -4.79
CA ASN A 28 -8.47 8.50 -4.20
C ASN A 28 -9.43 7.40 -4.72
N GLY A 29 -8.88 6.25 -5.08
CA GLY A 29 -9.63 5.14 -5.64
C GLY A 29 -10.31 4.29 -4.58
N ASP A 30 -11.17 3.37 -5.01
CA ASP A 30 -11.69 2.32 -4.13
C ASP A 30 -10.90 1.01 -4.34
N SER A 31 -10.12 0.64 -3.32
CA SER A 31 -9.30 -0.59 -3.28
C SER A 31 -10.10 -1.87 -3.43
N LYS A 32 -11.40 -1.85 -3.14
CA LYS A 32 -12.30 -2.99 -3.37
C LYS A 32 -12.60 -3.20 -4.84
N ASN A 33 -12.52 -2.13 -5.64
CA ASN A 33 -12.88 -2.09 -7.06
C ASN A 33 -11.68 -1.79 -7.96
N ILE A 34 -10.45 -1.96 -7.46
CA ILE A 34 -9.25 -1.72 -8.27
C ILE A 34 -9.19 -2.71 -9.44
N HIS A 35 -9.09 -2.19 -10.66
CA HIS A 35 -8.92 -3.03 -11.83
C HIS A 35 -7.58 -3.79 -11.73
N PRO A 36 -7.52 -5.10 -12.02
CA PRO A 36 -6.29 -5.89 -11.88
C PRO A 36 -5.12 -5.35 -12.70
N ALA A 37 -5.40 -4.73 -13.85
CA ALA A 37 -4.37 -4.04 -14.65
C ALA A 37 -3.73 -2.87 -13.87
N LYS A 38 -4.53 -1.99 -13.26
CA LYS A 38 -4.04 -0.88 -12.44
C LYS A 38 -3.25 -1.38 -11.23
N ALA A 39 -3.74 -2.44 -10.60
CA ALA A 39 -3.03 -3.09 -9.51
C ALA A 39 -1.68 -3.70 -9.93
N ALA A 40 -1.54 -4.13 -11.18
CA ALA A 40 -0.28 -4.63 -11.73
C ALA A 40 0.69 -3.48 -12.06
N GLU A 41 0.20 -2.37 -12.63
CA GLU A 41 1.00 -1.17 -12.88
C GLU A 41 1.62 -0.63 -11.59
N ILE A 42 0.82 -0.47 -10.53
CA ILE A 42 1.32 -0.02 -9.22
C ILE A 42 2.39 -0.96 -8.67
N ARG A 43 2.18 -2.28 -8.79
CA ARG A 43 3.20 -3.26 -8.34
C ARG A 43 4.50 -3.13 -9.12
N GLN A 44 4.42 -2.93 -10.43
CA GLN A 44 5.61 -2.74 -11.25
C GLN A 44 6.34 -1.45 -10.87
N VAL A 45 5.63 -0.35 -10.62
CA VAL A 45 6.26 0.88 -10.16
C VAL A 45 6.95 0.65 -8.81
N LEU A 46 6.26 0.03 -7.85
CA LEU A 46 6.83 -0.31 -6.53
C LEU A 46 8.02 -1.26 -6.59
N SER A 47 8.07 -2.18 -7.56
CA SER A 47 9.21 -3.10 -7.71
C SER A 47 10.45 -2.46 -8.33
N HIS A 48 10.29 -1.37 -9.08
CA HIS A 48 11.41 -0.63 -9.70
C HIS A 48 11.80 0.63 -8.91
N LEU A 49 11.04 0.98 -7.88
CA LEU A 49 11.35 2.09 -6.99
C LEU A 49 12.62 1.78 -6.20
N TYR A 50 13.63 2.63 -6.35
CA TYR A 50 14.88 2.53 -5.61
C TYR A 50 14.61 2.63 -4.10
N GLY A 51 15.25 1.75 -3.32
CA GLY A 51 15.06 1.65 -1.88
C GLY A 51 13.75 0.97 -1.44
N TRP A 52 13.00 0.35 -2.36
CA TRP A 52 11.83 -0.47 -2.03
C TRP A 52 11.99 -1.90 -2.55
N GLU A 53 11.62 -2.87 -1.73
CA GLU A 53 11.57 -4.27 -2.13
C GLU A 53 10.26 -4.92 -1.75
N LYS A 54 9.90 -5.99 -2.46
CA LYS A 54 8.77 -6.82 -2.07
C LYS A 54 9.09 -7.51 -0.75
N TYR A 55 8.18 -7.42 0.22
CA TYR A 55 8.32 -8.15 1.47
C TYR A 55 8.40 -9.65 1.18
N LYS A 56 9.40 -10.35 1.73
CA LYS A 56 9.64 -11.77 1.47
C LYS A 56 9.17 -12.69 2.60
N LEU A 57 9.07 -12.16 3.82
CA LEU A 57 8.60 -12.92 4.98
C LEU A 57 7.08 -13.11 4.93
N SER A 58 6.56 -14.09 5.67
CA SER A 58 5.11 -14.39 5.76
C SER A 58 4.42 -14.51 4.39
N ARG A 59 5.07 -15.20 3.43
CA ARG A 59 4.63 -15.34 2.03
C ARG A 59 4.46 -14.00 1.29
N GLY A 60 5.20 -13.00 1.73
CA GLY A 60 5.19 -11.64 1.19
C GLY A 60 3.92 -10.85 1.47
N ARG A 61 3.24 -11.15 2.59
CA ARG A 61 2.01 -10.48 3.01
C ARG A 61 2.18 -9.85 4.39
N LEU A 62 1.65 -8.65 4.56
CA LEU A 62 1.52 -7.97 5.84
C LEU A 62 0.07 -7.55 6.08
N LYS A 63 -0.29 -7.40 7.35
CA LYS A 63 -1.59 -6.87 7.74
C LYS A 63 -1.53 -5.35 7.69
N PHE A 64 -2.36 -4.78 6.84
CA PHE A 64 -2.63 -3.36 6.77
C PHE A 64 -3.89 -3.07 7.60
N GLY A 65 -4.18 -1.78 7.84
CA GLY A 65 -5.26 -1.33 8.73
C GLY A 65 -6.61 -2.02 8.48
N PRO A 66 -7.61 -1.82 9.38
CA PRO A 66 -8.87 -2.56 9.34
C PRO A 66 -9.63 -2.48 8.01
N GLY A 67 -9.37 -1.46 7.17
CA GLY A 67 -9.94 -1.33 5.82
C GLY A 67 -9.28 -2.18 4.72
N TYR A 68 -8.05 -2.67 4.93
CA TYR A 68 -7.24 -3.32 3.88
C TYR A 68 -6.93 -4.79 4.18
N GLY A 69 -6.77 -5.16 5.45
CA GLY A 69 -6.50 -6.54 5.84
C GLY A 69 -5.13 -7.05 5.38
N LEU A 70 -5.04 -8.35 5.10
CA LEU A 70 -3.76 -9.00 4.76
C LEU A 70 -3.44 -8.85 3.27
N GLN A 71 -2.48 -7.99 2.92
CA GLN A 71 -2.14 -7.65 1.53
C GLN A 71 -0.67 -7.94 1.22
N THR A 72 -0.34 -8.06 -0.07
CA THR A 72 1.05 -8.07 -0.52
C THR A 72 1.71 -6.73 -0.19
N ALA A 73 2.84 -6.79 0.50
CA ALA A 73 3.53 -5.62 1.02
C ALA A 73 4.86 -5.39 0.30
N PHE A 74 5.23 -4.12 0.22
CA PHE A 74 6.56 -3.65 -0.14
C PHE A 74 7.12 -2.92 1.08
N THR A 75 8.39 -3.14 1.37
CA THR A 75 9.11 -2.53 2.50
C THR A 75 10.30 -1.77 1.98
N ARG A 76 10.73 -0.74 2.71
CA ARG A 76 12.00 -0.07 2.39
C ARG A 76 13.16 -1.05 2.56
N CYS A 77 14.05 -1.08 1.57
CA CYS A 77 15.32 -1.77 1.59
C CYS A 77 16.38 -0.67 1.66
N GLU A 78 17.11 -0.59 2.78
CA GLU A 78 18.28 0.28 2.90
C GLU A 78 19.50 -0.37 2.23
#